data_AF-A0A3N9MMZ2-F1
#
_entry.id   AF-A0A3N9MMZ2-F1
#
_cell.length_a   1.000
_cell.length_b   1.000
_cell.length_c   1.000
_cell.angle_alpha   90.00
_cell.angle_beta   90.00
_cell.angle_gamma   90.00
#
_symmetry.space_group_name_H-M   'P 1'
#
loop_
_entity.id
_entity.type
_entity.pdbx_description
1 polymer ?
#
loop_
_entity_poly.entity_id
_entity_poly.type
_entity_poly.pdbx_seq_one_letter_code
_entity_poly.pdbx_strand_id
1 'polypeptide(L)'
;MNLAFISFVISILSLDITIAFQVLISSPIFACPIIGWIMGDIWMGFEIGFLFQLLWLGRIPAGASIVPEGNIATMISTVLFIAYQEMGFPNSTLVIIFFLTIVYSYMGSLLTMFYRKFNGKILNLMNKQVQNVHFPVLILLEGGSMFFYLFSVFLFTLLLLKAGMLIMPVIIPAVGQLFESQFIIAKPVILGIGLASIFPVIRDALFRKAGKKIVQ
;
A
#
# COMPACT_ATOMS: atom_id res chain seq x y z
N MET A 1 17.03 -2.73 13.89
CA MET A 1 15.89 -2.96 12.96
C MET A 1 16.30 -3.97 11.90
N ASN A 2 15.66 -5.14 11.82
CA ASN A 2 15.93 -6.12 10.76
C ASN A 2 14.99 -5.88 9.57
N LEU A 3 15.49 -5.19 8.55
CA LEU A 3 14.72 -4.86 7.35
C LEU A 3 14.18 -6.09 6.61
N ALA A 4 14.93 -7.18 6.58
CA ALA A 4 14.50 -8.40 5.91
C ALA A 4 13.29 -9.00 6.63
N PHE A 5 13.30 -9.02 7.96
CA PHE A 5 12.14 -9.47 8.74
C PHE A 5 10.89 -8.62 8.48
N ILE A 6 11.03 -7.29 8.52
CA ILE A 6 9.90 -6.37 8.25
C ILE A 6 9.37 -6.54 6.82
N SER A 7 10.26 -6.61 5.83
CA SER A 7 9.90 -6.83 4.42
C SER A 7 9.16 -8.15 4.23
N PHE A 8 9.58 -9.19 4.96
CA PHE A 8 8.91 -10.49 4.96
C PHE A 8 7.49 -10.40 5.54
N VAL A 9 7.32 -9.72 6.67
CA VAL A 9 5.98 -9.47 7.26
C VAL A 9 5.09 -8.70 6.29
N ILE A 10 5.59 -7.62 5.67
CA ILE A 10 4.83 -6.85 4.66
C ILE A 10 4.41 -7.75 3.50
N SER A 11 5.31 -8.62 3.01
CA SER A 11 4.98 -9.56 1.92
C SER A 11 3.88 -10.55 2.30
N ILE A 12 3.87 -11.07 3.54
CA ILE A 12 2.80 -11.94 4.04
C ILE A 12 1.48 -11.17 4.12
N LEU A 13 1.49 -9.98 4.72
CA LEU A 13 0.28 -9.14 4.84
C LEU A 13 -0.29 -8.80 3.46
N SER A 14 0.56 -8.62 2.44
CA SER A 14 0.15 -8.31 1.07
C SER A 14 -0.55 -9.46 0.34
N LEU A 15 -0.48 -10.70 0.84
CA LEU A 15 -1.20 -11.85 0.25
C LEU A 15 -2.72 -11.65 0.31
N ASP A 16 -3.17 -10.96 1.35
CA ASP A 16 -4.56 -10.66 1.64
C ASP A 16 -5.24 -9.73 0.60
N ILE A 17 -4.46 -9.16 -0.32
CA ILE A 17 -4.97 -8.24 -1.35
C ILE A 17 -5.80 -8.99 -2.40
N THR A 18 -5.25 -10.05 -3.02
CA THR A 18 -5.92 -10.77 -4.12
C THR A 18 -5.66 -12.28 -4.14
N ILE A 19 -4.83 -12.80 -3.24
CA ILE A 19 -4.23 -14.13 -3.40
C ILE A 19 -4.76 -15.12 -2.37
N ALA A 20 -4.81 -14.72 -1.10
CA ALA A 20 -5.24 -15.59 -0.02
C ALA A 20 -6.13 -14.85 0.98
N PHE A 21 -7.10 -15.54 1.57
CA PHE A 21 -7.98 -15.10 2.67
C PHE A 21 -8.94 -13.92 2.37
N GLN A 22 -8.49 -12.84 1.74
CA GLN A 22 -9.29 -11.66 1.36
C GLN A 22 -10.12 -11.08 2.53
N VAL A 23 -9.52 -11.04 3.72
CA VAL A 23 -10.09 -10.52 4.98
C VAL A 23 -9.82 -9.03 5.20
N LEU A 24 -9.14 -8.36 4.27
CA LEU A 24 -8.82 -6.92 4.29
C LEU A 24 -7.85 -6.46 5.39
N ILE A 25 -7.14 -7.39 6.03
CA ILE A 25 -6.03 -7.10 6.96
C ILE A 25 -4.90 -6.32 6.27
N SER A 26 -4.72 -6.47 4.96
CA SER A 26 -3.74 -5.70 4.19
C SER A 26 -4.03 -4.19 4.14
N SER A 27 -5.24 -3.77 4.51
CA SER A 27 -5.63 -2.35 4.48
C SER A 27 -4.77 -1.53 5.46
N PRO A 28 -4.35 -0.31 5.11
CA PRO A 28 -3.51 0.55 5.94
C PRO A 28 -3.97 0.67 7.41
N ILE A 29 -5.29 0.76 7.64
CA ILE A 29 -5.85 0.88 8.99
C ILE A 29 -5.55 -0.31 9.91
N PHE A 30 -5.27 -1.50 9.36
CA PHE A 30 -4.92 -2.70 10.12
C PHE A 30 -3.44 -3.06 9.98
N ALA A 31 -2.92 -3.03 8.76
CA ALA A 31 -1.54 -3.42 8.48
C ALA A 31 -0.52 -2.47 9.13
N CYS A 32 -0.76 -1.16 9.11
CA CYS A 32 0.19 -0.19 9.65
C CYS A 32 0.31 -0.25 11.19
N PRO A 33 -0.77 -0.44 11.98
CA PRO A 33 -0.65 -0.76 13.40
C PRO A 33 0.17 -2.02 13.68
N ILE A 34 0.02 -3.09 12.88
CA ILE A 34 0.80 -4.32 13.05
C ILE A 34 2.30 -4.03 12.84
N ILE A 35 2.63 -3.29 11.77
CA ILE A 35 4.00 -2.86 11.50
C ILE A 35 4.52 -1.94 12.61
N GLY A 36 3.70 -0.99 13.07
CA GLY A 36 4.04 -0.10 14.18
C GLY A 36 4.32 -0.86 15.47
N TRP A 37 3.51 -1.86 15.80
CA TRP A 37 3.74 -2.74 16.94
C TRP A 37 5.06 -3.49 16.85
N ILE A 38 5.40 -4.04 15.68
CA ILE A 38 6.71 -4.68 15.42
C ILE A 38 7.87 -3.68 15.60
N MET A 39 7.63 -2.42 15.26
CA MET A 39 8.62 -1.34 15.41
C MET A 39 8.67 -0.70 16.80
N GLY A 40 7.75 -1.04 17.70
CA GLY A 40 7.68 -0.51 19.06
C GLY A 40 6.75 0.71 19.24
N ASP A 41 6.06 1.15 18.19
CA ASP A 41 5.13 2.29 18.23
C ASP A 41 3.83 1.98 17.46
N ILE A 42 2.90 1.31 18.15
CA ILE A 42 1.59 0.95 17.59
C ILE A 42 0.73 2.17 17.27
N TRP A 43 0.83 3.24 18.06
CA TRP A 43 0.01 4.45 17.92
C TRP A 43 0.41 5.22 16.67
N MET A 44 1.70 5.37 16.42
CA MET A 44 2.18 5.98 15.18
C MET A 44 1.82 5.14 13.96
N GLY A 45 1.89 3.81 14.09
CA GLY A 45 1.41 2.88 13.06
C GLY A 45 -0.08 3.10 12.72
N PHE A 46 -0.92 3.25 13.74
CA PHE A 46 -2.34 3.56 13.57
C PHE A 46 -2.57 4.93 12.94
N GLU A 47 -1.86 5.97 13.40
CA GLU A 47 -2.00 7.32 12.86
C GLU A 47 -1.66 7.38 11.36
N ILE A 48 -0.50 6.83 10.96
CA ILE A 48 -0.10 6.76 9.55
C ILE A 48 -1.12 5.92 8.76
N GLY A 49 -1.51 4.75 9.28
CA GLY A 49 -2.50 3.89 8.65
C GLY A 49 -3.81 4.61 8.37
N PHE A 50 -4.33 5.36 9.35
CA PHE A 50 -5.54 6.15 9.22
C PHE A 50 -5.41 7.28 8.18
N LEU A 51 -4.32 8.05 8.24
CA LEU A 51 -4.07 9.16 7.30
C LEU A 51 -4.09 8.69 5.85
N PHE A 52 -3.38 7.61 5.55
CA PHE A 52 -3.29 7.10 4.19
C PHE A 52 -4.49 6.25 3.79
N GLN A 53 -5.17 5.55 4.70
CA GLN A 53 -6.42 4.85 4.39
C GLN A 53 -7.42 5.80 3.73
N LEU A 54 -7.58 7.00 4.29
CA LEU A 54 -8.46 8.03 3.72
C LEU A 54 -8.04 8.46 2.31
N LEU A 55 -6.73 8.55 2.05
CA LEU A 55 -6.20 8.87 0.72
C LEU A 55 -6.56 7.80 -0.34
N TRP A 56 -6.60 6.54 0.07
CA TRP A 56 -6.80 5.41 -0.86
C TRP A 56 -8.27 5.00 -1.03
N LEU A 57 -9.16 5.34 -0.10
CA LEU A 57 -10.59 4.96 -0.14
C LEU A 57 -11.33 5.44 -1.40
N GLY A 58 -10.95 6.58 -1.97
CA GLY A 58 -11.54 7.11 -3.21
C GLY A 58 -11.12 6.39 -4.50
N ARG A 59 -10.14 5.48 -4.43
CA ARG A 59 -9.51 4.84 -5.59
C ARG A 59 -9.98 3.40 -5.73
N ILE A 60 -11.16 3.22 -6.31
CA ILE A 60 -11.70 1.88 -6.61
C ILE A 60 -11.19 1.44 -8.00
N PRO A 61 -10.60 0.23 -8.14
CA PRO A 61 -10.25 -0.31 -9.44
C PRO A 61 -11.51 -0.56 -10.28
N ALA A 62 -11.72 0.29 -11.28
CA ALA A 62 -12.77 0.14 -12.28
C ALA A 62 -12.13 0.03 -13.68
N GLY A 63 -12.47 -1.03 -14.40
CA GLY A 63 -11.90 -1.32 -15.73
C GLY A 63 -10.40 -1.64 -15.71
N ALA A 64 -9.71 -1.40 -16.83
CA ALA A 64 -8.27 -1.64 -17.00
C ALA A 64 -7.39 -0.49 -16.48
N SER A 65 -7.91 0.36 -15.58
CA SER A 65 -7.17 1.50 -15.04
C SER A 65 -6.05 1.04 -14.09
N ILE A 66 -4.90 1.73 -14.17
CA ILE A 66 -3.80 1.54 -13.23
C ILE A 66 -4.18 2.24 -11.94
N VAL A 67 -4.58 1.47 -10.93
CA VAL A 67 -4.85 2.00 -9.59
C VAL A 67 -3.55 1.96 -8.78
N PRO A 68 -3.19 3.06 -8.08
CA PRO A 68 -2.05 3.07 -7.18
C PRO A 68 -2.19 1.96 -6.13
N GLU A 69 -1.11 1.22 -5.88
CA GLU A 69 -1.09 0.20 -4.83
C GLU A 69 -0.85 0.93 -3.49
N GLY A 70 -1.92 1.19 -2.74
CA GLY A 70 -1.83 2.00 -1.52
C GLY A 70 -1.35 1.21 -0.30
N ASN A 71 -1.59 -0.09 -0.24
CA ASN A 71 -1.44 -0.89 0.97
C ASN A 71 0.05 -1.16 1.27
N ILE A 72 0.79 -1.72 0.31
CA ILE A 72 2.23 -1.99 0.44
C ILE A 72 3.00 -0.67 0.59
N ALA A 73 2.66 0.34 -0.21
CA ALA A 73 3.29 1.65 -0.12
C ALA A 73 3.14 2.29 1.26
N THR A 74 1.95 2.22 1.86
CA THR A 74 1.72 2.78 3.19
C THR A 74 2.48 2.01 4.26
N MET A 75 2.50 0.67 4.22
CA MET A 75 3.28 -0.14 5.17
C MET A 75 4.78 0.21 5.14
N ILE A 76 5.38 0.36 3.95
CA ILE A 76 6.78 0.80 3.80
C ILE A 76 6.96 2.19 4.43
N SER A 77 6.02 3.09 4.18
CA SER A 77 6.07 4.47 4.63
C SER A 77 5.91 4.60 6.14
N THR A 78 5.10 3.73 6.79
CA THR A 78 5.03 3.60 8.25
C THR A 78 6.37 3.24 8.84
N VAL A 79 7.11 2.29 8.23
CA VAL A 79 8.43 1.90 8.71
C VAL A 79 9.41 3.06 8.67
N LEU A 80 9.43 3.78 7.54
CA LEU A 80 10.30 4.94 7.37
C LEU A 80 9.91 6.08 8.32
N PHE A 81 8.61 6.30 8.56
CA PHE A 81 8.15 7.34 9.48
C PHE A 81 8.63 7.06 10.90
N ILE A 82 8.34 5.87 11.43
CA ILE A 82 8.72 5.50 12.80
C ILE A 82 10.24 5.53 12.97
N ALA A 83 11.00 5.15 11.94
CA ALA A 83 12.46 5.18 11.99
C ALA A 83 13.06 6.59 12.06
N TYR A 84 12.35 7.62 11.58
CA TYR A 84 12.92 8.97 11.41
C TYR A 84 12.10 10.11 12.02
N GLN A 85 10.98 9.80 12.71
CA GLN A 85 10.15 10.82 13.36
C GLN A 85 10.91 11.61 14.45
N GLU A 86 11.89 11.00 15.10
CA GLU A 86 12.67 11.60 16.18
C GLU A 86 13.86 12.48 15.70
N MET A 87 13.98 12.72 14.38
CA MET A 87 15.06 13.58 13.83
C MET A 87 14.88 15.09 14.09
N GLY A 88 13.87 15.50 14.87
CA GLY A 88 13.62 16.90 15.20
C GLY A 88 12.83 17.70 14.14
N PHE A 89 12.43 17.07 13.03
CA PHE A 89 11.66 17.68 11.94
C PHE A 89 10.38 16.87 11.62
N PRO A 90 9.47 16.66 12.59
CA PRO A 90 8.34 15.75 12.43
C PRO A 90 7.39 16.13 11.29
N ASN A 91 7.17 17.43 11.04
CA ASN A 91 6.26 17.87 9.99
C ASN A 91 6.87 17.66 8.60
N SER A 92 8.17 17.96 8.45
CA SER A 92 8.89 17.71 7.20
C SER A 92 9.00 16.23 6.91
N THR A 93 9.26 15.40 7.93
CA THR A 93 9.23 13.94 7.81
C THR A 93 7.89 13.46 7.27
N LEU A 94 6.77 13.96 7.82
CA LEU A 94 5.42 13.62 7.34
C LEU A 94 5.20 14.02 5.88
N VAL A 95 5.59 15.22 5.48
CA VAL A 95 5.43 15.71 4.10
C VAL A 95 6.27 14.90 3.11
N ILE A 96 7.54 14.65 3.43
CA ILE A 96 8.44 13.84 2.60
C ILE A 96 7.86 12.43 2.42
N ILE A 97 7.41 11.83 3.52
CA ILE A 97 6.82 10.51 3.50
C ILE A 97 5.53 10.50 2.69
N PHE A 98 4.66 11.50 2.82
CA PHE A 98 3.46 11.62 2.00
C PHE A 98 3.76 11.57 0.50
N PHE A 99 4.72 12.35 0.02
CA PHE A 99 5.11 12.31 -1.38
C PHE A 99 5.75 10.98 -1.78
N LEU A 100 6.61 10.41 -0.93
CA LEU A 100 7.22 9.11 -1.20
C LEU A 100 6.20 7.97 -1.23
N THR A 101 5.19 7.98 -0.37
CA THR A 101 4.11 6.98 -0.40
C THR A 101 3.41 6.98 -1.75
N ILE A 102 3.14 8.16 -2.32
CA ILE A 102 2.52 8.28 -3.65
C ILE A 102 3.43 7.64 -4.71
N VAL A 103 4.72 7.97 -4.70
CA VAL A 103 5.71 7.39 -5.64
C VAL A 103 5.78 5.87 -5.49
N TYR A 104 5.93 5.37 -4.27
CA TYR A 104 5.98 3.94 -3.97
C TYR A 104 4.68 3.24 -4.37
N SER A 105 3.54 3.92 -4.25
CA SER A 105 2.24 3.39 -4.65
C SER A 105 2.13 3.16 -6.16
N TYR A 106 2.65 4.08 -6.97
CA TYR A 106 2.76 3.87 -8.41
C TYR A 106 3.75 2.75 -8.74
N MET A 107 4.90 2.68 -8.07
CA MET A 107 5.85 1.58 -8.26
C MET A 107 5.24 0.21 -7.90
N GLY A 108 4.50 0.13 -6.79
CA GLY A 108 3.77 -1.07 -6.37
C GLY A 108 2.68 -1.47 -7.36
N SER A 109 2.04 -0.49 -8.01
CA SER A 109 1.06 -0.77 -9.08
C SER A 109 1.71 -1.43 -10.30
N LEU A 110 2.93 -1.03 -10.66
CA LEU A 110 3.69 -1.65 -11.75
C LEU A 110 4.03 -3.10 -11.43
N LEU A 111 4.49 -3.36 -10.20
CA LEU A 111 4.76 -4.72 -9.72
C LEU A 111 3.51 -5.59 -9.76
N THR A 112 2.38 -5.05 -9.28
CA THR A 112 1.09 -5.74 -9.28
C THR A 112 0.63 -6.08 -10.69
N MET A 113 0.78 -5.15 -11.65
CA MET A 113 0.45 -5.40 -13.05
C MET A 113 1.34 -6.47 -13.68
N PHE A 114 2.64 -6.43 -13.40
CA PHE A 114 3.58 -7.44 -13.86
C PHE A 114 3.18 -8.82 -13.34
N TYR A 115 2.88 -8.93 -12.04
CA TYR A 115 2.39 -10.16 -11.44
C TYR A 115 1.09 -10.64 -12.06
N ARG A 116 0.10 -9.75 -12.26
CA ARG A 116 -1.18 -10.11 -12.91
C ARG A 116 -0.99 -10.67 -14.33
N LYS A 117 -0.09 -10.06 -15.12
CA LYS A 117 0.26 -10.57 -16.46
C LYS A 117 0.93 -11.93 -16.39
N PHE A 118 1.85 -12.12 -15.44
CA PHE A 118 2.49 -13.41 -15.21
C PHE A 118 1.47 -14.47 -14.81
N ASN A 119 0.60 -14.17 -13.85
CA ASN A 119 -0.42 -15.08 -13.38
C ASN A 119 -1.43 -15.44 -14.48
N GLY A 120 -1.75 -14.51 -15.39
CA GLY A 120 -2.54 -14.81 -16.58
C GLY A 120 -1.92 -15.86 -17.50
N LYS A 121 -0.58 -15.91 -17.60
CA LYS A 121 0.11 -16.99 -18.34
C LYS A 121 -0.01 -18.34 -17.61
N ILE A 122 0.14 -18.34 -16.29
CA ILE A 122 -0.03 -19.55 -15.46
C ILE A 122 -1.46 -20.08 -15.59
N LEU A 123 -2.47 -19.21 -15.52
CA LEU A 123 -3.87 -19.56 -15.71
C LEU A 123 -4.13 -20.22 -17.08
N ASN A 124 -3.53 -19.69 -18.15
CA ASN A 124 -3.63 -20.30 -19.48
C ASN A 124 -2.99 -21.70 -19.55
N LEU A 125 -1.91 -21.94 -18.81
CA LEU A 125 -1.31 -23.28 -18.69
C LEU A 125 -2.21 -24.22 -17.90
N MET A 126 -2.77 -23.75 -16.78
CA MET A 126 -3.73 -24.49 -15.97
C MET A 126 -4.94 -24.92 -16.81
N ASN A 127 -5.54 -24.00 -17.59
CA ASN A 127 -6.69 -24.31 -18.45
C ASN A 127 -6.43 -25.43 -19.48
N LYS A 128 -5.19 -25.55 -19.98
CA LYS A 128 -4.81 -26.66 -20.88
C LYS A 128 -4.68 -27.99 -20.16
N GLN A 129 -4.33 -27.96 -18.88
CA GLN A 129 -4.13 -29.14 -18.05
C GLN A 129 -5.40 -29.58 -17.32
N VAL A 130 -6.41 -28.70 -17.17
CA VAL A 130 -7.70 -29.05 -16.55
C VAL A 130 -8.40 -30.19 -17.28
N GLN A 131 -8.24 -30.32 -18.60
CA GLN A 131 -8.80 -31.43 -19.38
C GLN A 131 -8.14 -32.78 -19.07
N ASN A 132 -6.88 -32.76 -18.62
CA ASN A 132 -6.09 -33.93 -18.22
C ASN A 132 -6.00 -33.94 -16.69
N VAL A 133 -7.03 -34.45 -16.01
CA VAL A 133 -7.30 -34.37 -14.56
C VAL A 133 -6.08 -34.70 -13.65
N HIS A 134 -5.14 -33.78 -13.51
CA HIS A 134 -3.94 -33.90 -12.67
C HIS A 134 -3.91 -32.77 -11.64
N PHE A 135 -4.71 -32.93 -10.59
CA PHE A 135 -4.76 -32.03 -9.43
C PHE A 135 -3.39 -31.62 -8.86
N PRO A 136 -2.37 -32.50 -8.76
CA PRO A 136 -1.08 -32.12 -8.20
C PRO A 136 -0.37 -31.01 -8.98
N VAL A 137 -0.53 -30.98 -10.31
CA VAL A 137 0.11 -29.98 -11.16
C VAL A 137 -0.56 -28.62 -10.97
N LEU A 138 -1.89 -28.59 -10.81
CA LEU A 138 -2.64 -27.35 -10.53
C LEU A 138 -2.21 -26.74 -9.19
N ILE A 139 -2.06 -27.56 -8.15
CA ILE A 139 -1.60 -27.12 -6.82
C ILE A 139 -0.17 -26.55 -6.90
N LEU A 140 0.71 -27.22 -7.65
CA LEU A 140 2.09 -26.76 -7.81
C LEU A 140 2.17 -25.42 -8.57
N LEU A 141 1.38 -25.25 -9.63
CA LEU A 141 1.34 -24.02 -10.42
C LEU A 141 0.81 -22.84 -9.60
N GLU A 142 -0.26 -23.04 -8.83
CA GLU A 142 -0.82 -22.01 -7.96
C GLU A 142 0.11 -21.70 -6.78
N GLY A 143 0.66 -22.73 -6.12
CA GLY A 143 1.65 -22.53 -5.05
C GLY A 143 2.91 -21.79 -5.55
N GLY A 144 3.33 -22.08 -6.78
CA GLY A 144 4.43 -21.39 -7.45
C GLY A 144 4.14 -19.93 -7.76
N SER A 145 2.92 -19.60 -8.23
CA SER A 145 2.51 -18.21 -8.47
C SER A 145 2.44 -17.41 -7.17
N MET A 146 1.87 -18.00 -6.11
CA MET A 146 1.82 -17.39 -4.77
C MET A 146 3.22 -17.12 -4.22
N PHE A 147 4.13 -18.10 -4.31
CA PHE A 147 5.52 -17.94 -3.88
C PHE A 147 6.22 -16.82 -4.68
N PHE A 148 6.02 -16.79 -6.00
CA PHE A 148 6.60 -15.76 -6.85
C PHE A 148 6.10 -14.35 -6.47
N TYR A 149 4.81 -14.20 -6.15
CA TYR A 149 4.28 -12.94 -5.63
C TYR A 149 4.95 -12.53 -4.33
N LEU A 150 4.95 -13.42 -3.33
CA LEU A 150 5.52 -13.16 -2.01
C LEU A 150 6.98 -12.73 -2.14
N PHE A 151 7.77 -13.50 -2.91
CA PHE A 151 9.17 -13.20 -3.14
C PHE A 151 9.38 -11.86 -3.85
N SER A 152 8.55 -11.54 -4.85
CA SER A 152 8.62 -10.27 -5.59
C SER A 152 8.29 -9.08 -4.69
N VAL A 153 7.25 -9.16 -3.86
CA VAL A 153 6.89 -8.11 -2.89
C VAL A 153 7.95 -7.98 -1.81
N PHE A 154 8.51 -9.10 -1.33
CA PHE A 154 9.61 -9.10 -0.38
C PHE A 154 10.84 -8.35 -0.93
N LEU A 155 11.29 -8.67 -2.15
CA LEU A 155 12.42 -7.96 -2.77
C LEU A 155 12.10 -6.48 -2.99
N PHE A 156 10.90 -6.18 -3.48
CA PHE A 156 10.46 -4.80 -3.72
C PHE A 156 10.46 -3.97 -2.43
N THR A 157 9.84 -4.46 -1.37
CA THR A 157 9.78 -3.78 -0.07
C THR A 157 11.17 -3.64 0.55
N LEU A 158 12.01 -4.67 0.47
CA LEU A 158 13.38 -4.64 0.97
C LEU A 158 14.22 -3.58 0.25
N LEU A 159 14.10 -3.48 -1.07
CA LEU A 159 14.81 -2.49 -1.88
C LEU A 159 14.35 -1.06 -1.54
N LEU A 160 13.03 -0.82 -1.47
CA LEU A 160 12.49 0.49 -1.15
C LEU A 160 12.82 0.94 0.28
N LEU A 161 12.78 0.03 1.26
CA LEU A 161 13.18 0.33 2.63
C LEU A 161 14.67 0.66 2.72
N LYS A 162 15.53 -0.09 2.03
CA LYS A 162 16.97 0.22 1.97
C LYS A 162 17.24 1.57 1.30
N ALA A 163 16.59 1.85 0.16
CA ALA A 163 16.72 3.13 -0.52
C ALA A 163 16.22 4.28 0.38
N GLY A 164 15.06 4.10 1.02
CA GLY A 164 14.52 5.06 1.99
C GLY A 164 15.50 5.33 3.13
N MET A 165 16.11 4.31 3.71
CA MET A 165 17.09 4.50 4.79
C MET A 165 18.36 5.25 4.39
N LEU A 166 18.76 5.17 3.13
CA LEU A 166 19.90 5.92 2.61
C LEU A 166 19.55 7.38 2.33
N ILE A 167 18.32 7.64 1.85
CA ILE A 167 17.89 8.96 1.41
C ILE A 167 17.38 9.81 2.58
N MET A 168 16.63 9.22 3.52
CA MET A 168 15.94 9.91 4.62
C MET A 168 16.86 10.77 5.49
N PRO A 169 18.03 10.28 5.96
CA PRO A 169 18.92 11.06 6.81
C PRO A 169 19.47 12.32 6.13
N VAL A 170 19.48 12.36 4.80
CA VAL A 170 19.97 13.51 4.02
C VAL A 170 18.82 14.48 3.74
N ILE A 171 17.68 13.97 3.29
CA ILE A 171 16.56 14.81 2.84
C ILE A 171 15.78 15.45 3.99
N ILE A 172 15.60 14.73 5.12
CA ILE A 172 14.81 15.25 6.25
C ILE A 172 15.44 16.51 6.84
N PRO A 173 16.73 16.55 7.22
CA PRO A 173 17.32 17.77 7.73
C PRO A 173 17.40 18.89 6.68
N ALA A 174 17.71 18.55 5.42
CA ALA A 174 17.83 19.52 4.34
C ALA A 174 16.51 20.27 4.08
N VAL A 175 15.39 19.55 4.10
CA VAL A 175 14.05 20.15 3.96
C VAL A 175 13.60 20.78 5.27
N GLY A 176 13.82 20.11 6.40
CA GLY A 176 13.35 20.52 7.72
C GLY A 176 13.93 21.85 8.19
N GLN A 177 15.22 22.08 7.98
CA GLN A 177 15.85 23.35 8.33
C GLN A 177 15.25 24.55 7.60
N LEU A 178 14.66 24.34 6.42
CA LEU A 178 14.08 25.39 5.59
C LEU A 178 12.56 25.55 5.78
N PHE A 179 11.85 24.45 6.00
CA PHE A 179 10.39 24.40 5.84
C PHE A 179 9.61 23.83 7.03
N GLU A 180 10.25 23.41 8.12
CA GLU A 180 9.56 22.72 9.23
C GLU A 180 8.41 23.55 9.82
N SER A 181 8.63 24.85 10.04
CA SER A 181 7.60 25.73 10.59
C SER A 181 6.39 25.92 9.66
N GLN A 182 6.64 25.91 8.35
CA GLN A 182 5.64 26.08 7.30
C GLN A 182 4.81 24.80 7.14
N PHE A 183 5.37 23.63 7.48
CA PHE A 183 4.70 22.34 7.41
C PHE A 183 3.86 21.98 8.63
N ILE A 184 3.70 22.87 9.63
CA ILE A 184 2.83 22.62 10.79
C ILE A 184 1.38 22.26 10.41
N ILE A 185 0.91 22.73 9.25
CA ILE A 185 -0.41 22.43 8.69
C ILE A 185 -0.45 21.16 7.83
N ALA A 186 0.65 20.41 7.71
CA ALA A 186 0.72 19.25 6.82
C ALA A 186 -0.29 18.17 7.17
N LYS A 187 -0.41 17.80 8.45
CA LYS A 187 -1.35 16.78 8.92
C LYS A 187 -2.82 17.11 8.57
N PRO A 188 -3.38 18.28 8.90
CA PRO A 188 -4.75 18.62 8.49
C PRO A 188 -4.91 18.74 6.97
N VAL A 189 -3.89 19.20 6.24
CA VAL A 189 -3.93 19.23 4.76
C VAL A 189 -4.03 17.81 4.18
N ILE A 190 -3.21 16.87 4.65
CA ILE A 190 -3.23 15.46 4.20
C ILE A 190 -4.61 14.84 4.48
N LEU A 191 -5.17 15.07 5.66
CA LEU A 191 -6.54 14.64 5.99
C LEU A 191 -7.57 15.24 5.04
N GLY A 192 -7.47 16.55 4.75
CA GLY A 192 -8.34 17.23 3.80
C GLY A 192 -8.27 16.64 2.40
N ILE A 193 -7.06 16.32 1.91
CA ILE A 193 -6.85 15.63 0.63
C ILE A 193 -7.52 14.25 0.64
N GLY A 194 -7.36 13.48 1.72
CA GLY A 194 -8.02 12.18 1.89
C GLY A 194 -9.54 12.28 1.83
N LEU A 195 -10.14 13.19 2.60
CA LEU A 195 -11.58 13.43 2.59
C LEU A 195 -12.10 13.88 1.21
N ALA A 196 -11.37 14.78 0.54
CA ALA A 196 -11.70 15.22 -0.80
C ALA A 196 -11.68 14.06 -1.82
N SER A 197 -10.79 13.09 -1.65
CA SER A 197 -10.70 11.91 -2.53
C SER A 197 -11.95 11.01 -2.44
N ILE A 198 -12.59 10.96 -1.28
CA ILE A 198 -13.76 10.10 -1.02
C ILE A 198 -15.07 10.83 -1.40
N PHE A 199 -15.06 12.16 -1.41
CA PHE A 199 -16.25 12.97 -1.66
C PHE A 199 -17.03 12.57 -2.93
N PRO A 200 -16.41 12.30 -4.11
CA PRO A 200 -17.13 11.85 -5.30
C PRO A 200 -17.89 10.54 -5.06
N VAL A 201 -17.28 9.58 -4.35
CA VAL A 201 -17.88 8.28 -4.04
C VAL A 201 -19.10 8.46 -3.12
N ILE A 202 -18.97 9.28 -2.08
CA ILE A 202 -20.08 9.59 -1.15
C ILE A 202 -21.21 10.31 -1.88
N ARG A 203 -20.88 11.34 -2.66
CA ARG A 203 -21.84 12.09 -3.47
C ARG A 203 -22.61 11.14 -4.38
N ASP A 204 -21.92 10.32 -5.15
CA ASP A 204 -22.57 9.41 -6.09
C ASP A 204 -23.44 8.37 -5.35
N ALA A 205 -23.01 7.88 -4.18
CA ALA A 205 -23.80 6.95 -3.36
C ALA A 205 -25.08 7.59 -2.79
N LEU A 206 -24.99 8.83 -2.31
CA LEU A 206 -26.14 9.57 -1.75
C LEU A 206 -27.13 9.99 -2.84
N PHE A 207 -26.63 10.54 -3.95
CA PHE A 207 -27.48 11.12 -5.00
C PHE A 207 -27.95 10.10 -6.06
N ARG A 208 -27.32 8.93 -6.23
CA ARG A 208 -27.89 7.85 -7.07
C ARG A 208 -29.21 7.28 -6.53
N LYS A 209 -29.47 7.34 -5.22
CA LYS A 209 -30.77 6.95 -4.64
C LYS A 209 -31.89 7.95 -4.96
N ALA A 210 -31.57 9.19 -5.32
CA ALA A 210 -32.59 10.20 -5.67
C ALA A 210 -33.06 10.11 -7.14
N GLY A 211 -32.33 9.42 -8.02
CA GLY A 211 -32.57 9.36 -9.47
C GLY A 211 -33.24 8.08 -10.00
N LYS A 212 -33.66 7.13 -9.15
CA LYS A 212 -34.40 5.91 -9.57
C LYS A 212 -35.93 6.03 -9.44
N LYS A 213 -36.47 7.20 -9.79
CA LYS A 213 -37.82 7.34 -10.37
C LYS A 213 -37.59 7.97 -11.74
N ILE A 214 -38.32 7.52 -12.78
CA ILE A 214 -38.13 7.77 -14.24
C ILE A 214 -37.33 6.59 -14.84
N VAL A 215 -37.88 5.57 -15.49
CA VAL A 215 -39.12 5.36 -16.28
C VAL A 215 -39.56 3.90 -16.10
N GLN A 216 -40.88 3.68 -15.98
CA GLN A 216 -41.55 2.38 -16.15
C GLN A 216 -41.68 2.05 -17.63
#